data_AF-A0A371Z0P7-F1
#
_entry.id   AF-A0A371Z0P7-F1
#
_cell.length_a   1.000
_cell.length_b   1.000
_cell.length_c   1.000
_cell.angle_alpha   90.00
_cell.angle_beta   90.00
_cell.angle_gamma   90.00
#
_symmetry.space_group_name_H-M   'P 1'
#
loop_
_entity.id
_entity.type
_entity.pdbx_description
1 polymer ?
#
loop_
_entity_poly.entity_id
_entity_poly.type
_entity_poly.pdbx_seq_one_letter_code
_entity_poly.pdbx_strand_id
1 'polypeptide(L)'
;AGVNLASAPESAAGVISGLEAAGGGLSTAISQTGANLEAIVPGNAASMSTLAQNAQLHSAAVTSGALVNRAYANTITATDGAQDGPLVTAR
;
A
#
# COMPACT_ATOMS: atom_id res chain seq x y z
N ALA A 1 16.53 13.18 18.42
CA ALA A 1 15.89 12.42 19.52
C ALA A 1 14.85 11.49 18.91
N GLY A 2 14.74 10.24 19.37
CA GLY A 2 13.66 9.35 18.95
C GLY A 2 12.34 9.76 19.62
N VAL A 3 11.23 9.65 18.92
CA VAL A 3 9.89 9.91 19.46
C VAL A 3 9.36 8.62 20.07
N ASN A 4 8.98 8.66 21.36
CA ASN A 4 8.26 7.55 21.96
C ASN A 4 6.76 7.70 21.65
N LEU A 5 6.29 6.96 20.65
CA LEU A 5 4.90 7.01 20.16
C LEU A 5 3.88 6.66 21.27
N ALA A 6 4.23 5.79 22.22
CA ALA A 6 3.37 5.48 23.37
C ALA A 6 3.11 6.70 24.27
N SER A 7 4.03 7.66 24.29
CA SER A 7 3.89 8.91 25.05
C SER A 7 3.38 10.09 24.21
N ALA A 8 3.07 9.86 22.93
CA ALA A 8 2.67 10.90 21.97
C ALA A 8 1.43 10.46 21.15
N PRO A 9 0.26 10.33 21.78
CA PRO A 9 -0.94 9.73 21.17
C PRO A 9 -1.41 10.48 19.92
N GLU A 10 -1.33 11.81 19.90
CA GLU A 10 -1.74 12.62 18.74
C GLU A 10 -0.82 12.40 17.53
N SER A 11 0.49 12.27 17.77
CA SER A 11 1.45 11.96 16.71
C SER A 11 1.23 10.57 16.14
N ALA A 12 0.93 9.58 16.99
CA ALA A 12 0.61 8.24 16.55
C ALA A 12 -0.70 8.18 15.73
N ALA A 13 -1.75 8.90 16.16
CA ALA A 13 -3.00 8.99 15.42
C ALA A 13 -2.79 9.60 14.03
N GLY A 14 -1.96 10.65 13.92
CA GLY A 14 -1.60 11.24 12.63
C GLY A 14 -0.85 10.27 11.71
N VAL A 15 0.09 9.49 12.27
CA VAL A 15 0.80 8.45 11.51
C VAL A 15 -0.16 7.36 11.03
N ILE A 16 -1.06 6.88 11.90
CA ILE A 16 -2.08 5.90 11.54
C ILE A 16 -2.95 6.41 10.40
N SER A 17 -3.50 7.62 10.52
CA SER A 17 -4.35 8.21 9.48
C SER A 17 -3.62 8.37 8.14
N GLY A 18 -2.34 8.76 8.18
CA GLY A 18 -1.50 8.83 6.98
C GLY A 18 -1.28 7.46 6.33
N LEU A 19 -1.07 6.41 7.14
CA LEU A 19 -0.91 5.04 6.65
C LEU A 19 -2.22 4.49 6.08
N GLU A 20 -3.37 4.79 6.69
CA GLU A 20 -4.71 4.43 6.17
C GLU A 20 -4.97 5.08 4.80
N ALA A 21 -4.68 6.38 4.67
CA ALA A 21 -4.81 7.09 3.40
C ALA A 21 -3.87 6.53 2.32
N ALA A 22 -2.61 6.25 2.68
CA ALA A 22 -1.66 5.59 1.78
C ALA A 22 -2.14 4.19 1.38
N GLY A 23 -2.70 3.43 2.32
CA GLY A 23 -3.26 2.10 2.09
C GLY A 23 -4.42 2.13 1.10
N GLY A 24 -5.36 3.06 1.27
CA GLY A 24 -6.46 3.28 0.33
C GLY A 24 -5.95 3.58 -1.09
N GLY A 25 -5.01 4.52 -1.22
CA GLY A 25 -4.42 4.88 -2.51
C GLY A 25 -3.68 3.71 -3.19
N LEU A 26 -2.91 2.92 -2.42
CA LEU A 26 -2.23 1.74 -2.92
C LEU A 26 -3.21 0.64 -3.34
N SER A 27 -4.28 0.42 -2.59
CA SER A 27 -5.33 -0.53 -2.97
C SER A 27 -5.98 -0.14 -4.31
N THR A 28 -6.24 1.16 -4.53
CA THR A 28 -6.72 1.65 -5.83
C THR A 28 -5.71 1.39 -6.95
N ALA A 29 -4.42 1.68 -6.71
CA ALA A 29 -3.38 1.46 -7.70
C ALA A 29 -3.22 -0.03 -8.07
N ILE A 30 -3.28 -0.94 -7.09
CA ILE A 30 -3.23 -2.39 -7.31
C ILE A 30 -4.40 -2.83 -8.19
N SER A 31 -5.63 -2.42 -7.83
CA SER A 31 -6.83 -2.77 -8.61
C SER A 31 -6.77 -2.24 -10.04
N GLN A 32 -6.38 -0.97 -10.22
CA GLN A 32 -6.33 -0.37 -11.55
C GLN A 32 -5.25 -1.01 -12.44
N THR A 33 -4.07 -1.26 -11.88
CA THR A 33 -2.99 -1.92 -12.64
C THR A 33 -3.33 -3.38 -12.93
N GLY A 34 -4.00 -4.10 -12.02
CA GLY A 34 -4.53 -5.44 -12.27
C GLY A 34 -5.54 -5.45 -13.43
N ALA A 35 -6.52 -4.57 -13.39
CA ALA A 35 -7.50 -4.42 -14.48
C ALA A 35 -6.84 -4.07 -15.83
N ASN A 36 -5.81 -3.21 -15.82
CA ASN A 36 -5.05 -2.89 -17.02
C ASN A 36 -4.30 -4.11 -17.58
N LEU A 37 -3.70 -4.94 -16.70
CA LEU A 37 -3.01 -6.17 -17.10
C LEU A 37 -3.96 -7.16 -17.77
N GLU A 38 -5.19 -7.28 -17.27
CA GLU A 38 -6.22 -8.15 -17.84
C GLU A 38 -6.76 -7.61 -19.17
N ALA A 39 -6.83 -6.29 -19.33
CA ALA A 39 -7.41 -5.65 -20.51
C ALA A 39 -6.45 -5.50 -21.70
N ILE A 40 -5.13 -5.47 -21.47
CA ILE A 40 -4.15 -5.27 -22.55
C ILE A 40 -3.97 -6.55 -23.36
N VAL A 41 -4.37 -6.50 -24.64
CA VAL A 41 -4.12 -7.57 -25.61
C VAL A 41 -2.74 -7.38 -26.26
N PRO A 42 -1.83 -8.36 -26.17
CA PRO A 42 -0.53 -8.32 -26.86
C PRO A 42 -0.71 -8.40 -28.38
N GLY A 43 -0.51 -7.29 -29.08
CA GLY A 43 -0.63 -7.24 -30.55
C GLY A 43 0.57 -6.62 -31.26
N ASN A 44 1.39 -5.87 -30.53
CA ASN A 44 2.58 -5.20 -31.05
C ASN A 44 3.53 -4.77 -29.92
N ALA A 45 4.72 -4.27 -30.28
CA ALA A 45 5.73 -3.84 -29.32
C ALA A 45 5.22 -2.75 -28.34
N ALA A 46 4.35 -1.85 -28.78
CA ALA A 46 3.78 -0.81 -27.91
C ALA A 46 2.87 -1.42 -26.84
N SER A 47 1.95 -2.32 -27.22
CA SER A 47 1.09 -3.03 -26.27
C SER A 47 1.90 -3.85 -25.25
N MET A 48 3.02 -4.46 -25.68
CA MET A 48 3.90 -5.20 -24.79
C MET A 48 4.66 -4.31 -23.82
N SER A 49 5.13 -3.14 -24.28
CA SER A 49 5.73 -2.13 -23.41
C SER A 49 4.75 -1.63 -22.35
N THR A 50 3.49 -1.37 -22.72
CA THR A 50 2.44 -0.96 -21.79
C THR A 50 2.11 -2.06 -20.78
N LEU A 51 2.04 -3.32 -21.23
CA LEU A 51 1.82 -4.47 -20.34
C LEU A 51 2.97 -4.58 -19.32
N ALA A 52 4.22 -4.51 -19.77
CA ALA A 52 5.39 -4.59 -18.90
C ALA A 52 5.41 -3.45 -17.87
N GLN A 53 5.09 -2.22 -18.28
CA GLN A 53 4.99 -1.09 -17.36
C GLN A 53 3.90 -1.28 -16.31
N ASN A 54 2.70 -1.75 -16.70
CA ASN A 54 1.63 -2.04 -15.73
C ASN A 54 2.02 -3.17 -14.77
N ALA A 55 2.74 -4.19 -15.25
CA ALA A 55 3.20 -5.30 -14.40
C ALA A 55 4.21 -4.82 -13.35
N GLN A 56 5.14 -3.95 -13.74
CA GLN A 56 6.10 -3.34 -12.83
C GLN A 56 5.41 -2.44 -11.81
N LEU A 57 4.48 -1.58 -12.25
CA LEU A 57 3.70 -0.73 -11.35
C LEU A 57 2.85 -1.55 -10.38
N HIS A 58 2.20 -2.61 -10.85
CA HIS A 58 1.42 -3.52 -10.01
C HIS A 58 2.29 -4.16 -8.93
N SER A 59 3.44 -4.72 -9.31
CA SER A 59 4.38 -5.33 -8.36
C SER A 59 4.92 -4.33 -7.34
N ALA A 60 5.25 -3.11 -7.78
CA ALA A 60 5.70 -2.04 -6.89
C ALA A 60 4.59 -1.61 -5.91
N ALA A 61 3.35 -1.52 -6.37
CA ALA A 61 2.19 -1.18 -5.54
C ALA A 61 1.92 -2.25 -4.48
N VAL A 62 1.94 -3.53 -4.86
CA VAL A 62 1.79 -4.67 -3.92
C VAL A 62 2.90 -4.66 -2.87
N THR A 63 4.15 -4.46 -3.28
CA THR A 63 5.30 -4.37 -2.37
C THR A 63 5.16 -3.20 -1.40
N SER A 64 4.76 -2.04 -1.91
CA SER A 64 4.51 -0.84 -1.10
C SER A 64 3.36 -1.07 -0.11
N GLY A 65 2.31 -1.78 -0.53
CA GLY A 65 1.18 -2.16 0.33
C GLY A 65 1.63 -3.04 1.51
N ALA A 66 2.51 -4.01 1.26
CA ALA A 66 3.08 -4.84 2.33
C ALA A 66 3.91 -4.01 3.32
N LEU A 67 4.66 -3.01 2.84
CA LEU A 67 5.42 -2.09 3.70
C LEU A 67 4.50 -1.21 4.54
N VAL A 68 3.41 -0.68 3.97
CA VAL A 68 2.39 0.10 4.70
C VAL A 68 1.71 -0.75 5.77
N ASN A 69 1.32 -1.99 5.45
CA ASN A 69 0.75 -2.92 6.44
C ASN A 69 1.72 -3.17 7.60
N ARG A 70 3.01 -3.37 7.31
CA ARG A 70 4.03 -3.56 8.35
C ARG A 70 4.21 -2.30 9.20
N ALA A 71 4.26 -1.12 8.58
CA ALA A 71 4.36 0.14 9.30
C ALA A 71 3.15 0.39 10.21
N TYR A 72 1.95 0.04 9.74
CA TYR A 72 0.73 0.12 10.52
C TYR A 72 0.77 -0.82 11.72
N ALA A 73 1.08 -2.10 11.52
CA ALA A 73 1.23 -3.08 12.60
C ALA A 73 2.27 -2.64 13.65
N ASN A 74 3.42 -2.10 13.20
CA ASN A 74 4.45 -1.58 14.09
C ASN A 74 3.95 -0.37 14.90
N THR A 75 3.19 0.53 14.28
CA THR A 75 2.65 1.72 14.95
C THR A 75 1.63 1.31 16.01
N ILE A 76 0.71 0.41 15.66
CA ILE A 76 -0.27 -0.16 16.59
C ILE A 76 0.41 -0.86 17.77
N THR A 77 1.44 -1.68 17.50
CA THR A 77 2.24 -2.35 18.55
C THR A 77 2.93 -1.33 19.45
N ALA A 78 3.48 -0.26 18.88
CA ALA A 78 4.18 0.78 19.64
C ALA A 78 3.25 1.62 20.53
N THR A 79 1.94 1.62 20.27
CA THR A 79 0.94 2.38 21.03
C THR A 79 0.01 1.50 21.85
N ASP A 80 0.24 0.19 21.90
CA ASP A 80 -0.68 -0.77 22.52
C ASP A 80 -2.12 -0.69 21.96
N GLY A 81 -2.23 -0.37 20.66
CA GLY A 81 -3.51 -0.26 19.97
C GLY A 81 -4.09 -1.62 19.55
N ALA A 82 -5.36 -1.63 19.14
CA ALA A 82 -5.96 -2.79 18.49
C ALA A 82 -5.77 -2.70 16.96
N GLN A 83 -5.37 -3.80 16.33
CA GLN A 83 -5.22 -3.89 14.87
C GLN A 83 -6.50 -4.45 14.24
N ASP A 84 -7.07 -3.73 13.27
CA ASP A 84 -8.27 -4.17 12.53
C ASP A 84 -7.92 -4.68 11.12
N GLY A 85 -7.04 -5.69 11.08
CA GLY A 85 -6.56 -6.30 9.83
C GLY A 85 -5.52 -5.47 9.06
N PRO A 86 -5.13 -5.92 7.85
CA PRO A 86 -4.21 -5.18 6.98
C PRO A 86 -4.93 -4.03 6.26
N LEU A 87 -4.26 -2.89 6.12
CA LEU A 87 -4.76 -1.71 5.39
C LEU A 87 -4.85 -1.95 3.88
N VAL A 88 -3.92 -2.74 3.33
CA VAL A 88 -3.87 -3.10 1.91
C VAL A 88 -4.00 -4.60 1.77
N THR A 89 -4.94 -5.03 0.93
CA THR A 89 -5.06 -6.45 0.55
C THR A 89 -4.94 -6.53 -0.96
N ALA A 90 -3.87 -7.15 -1.45
CA ALA A 90 -3.79 -7.51 -2.87
C ALA A 90 -4.75 -8.68 -3.09
N ARG A 91 -5.77 -8.47 -3.92
CA ARG A 91 -6.64 -9.52 -4.44
C ARG A 91 -6.29 -9.80 -5.88
#